data_AF-A0A545VH62-F1
#
_entry.id   AF-A0A545VH62-F1
#
_cell.length_a   1.000
_cell.length_b   1.000
_cell.length_c   1.000
_cell.angle_alpha   90.00
_cell.angle_beta   90.00
_cell.angle_gamma   90.00
#
_symmetry.space_group_name_H-M   'P 1'
#
loop_
_entity.id
_entity.type
_entity.pdbx_description
1 polymer ?
#
loop_
_entity_poly.entity_id
_entity_poly.type
_entity_poly.pdbx_seq_one_letter_code
_entity_poly.pdbx_strand_id
1 'polypeptide(L)'
;MEPRFSLPLETPRSSKTPLVIGGVQIYVYGLEELQDYPGEITVLHLAHNRTRTYLVTEAIAHEILHRHRRNGGGKSRRPLIAVTMNMRNHGDHLCAGEPDLGWWQ
;
A
#
# COMPACT_ATOMS: atom_id res chain seq x y z
N MET A 1 -1.71 -4.85 21.59
CA MET A 1 -0.71 -5.73 20.92
C MET A 1 0.05 -4.87 19.93
N GLU A 2 1.31 -4.55 20.26
CA GLU A 2 2.24 -3.79 19.40
C GLU A 2 2.18 -4.23 17.94
N PRO A 3 2.34 -3.33 16.97
CA PRO A 3 2.51 -3.75 15.59
C PRO A 3 3.75 -4.64 15.50
N ARG A 4 3.60 -5.85 14.94
CA ARG A 4 4.71 -6.80 14.79
C ARG A 4 5.83 -6.27 13.87
N PHE A 5 5.59 -5.17 13.16
CA PHE A 5 6.54 -4.48 12.31
C PHE A 5 6.50 -2.98 12.63
N SER A 6 7.65 -2.42 13.00
CA SER A 6 7.87 -0.98 13.08
C SER A 6 8.73 -0.55 11.89
N LEU A 7 8.36 0.56 11.26
CA LEU A 7 9.16 1.16 10.20
C LEU A 7 10.50 1.62 10.80
N PRO A 8 11.66 1.16 10.27
CA PRO A 8 12.95 1.67 10.72
C PRO A 8 13.06 3.18 10.53
N LEU A 9 13.75 3.87 11.44
CA LEU A 9 13.85 5.35 11.43
C LEU A 9 14.61 5.87 10.21
N GLU A 10 15.54 5.07 9.70
CA GLU A 10 16.35 5.35 8.52
C GLU A 10 15.59 5.18 7.20
N THR A 11 14.38 4.59 7.24
CA THR A 11 13.59 4.30 6.04
C THR A 11 12.82 5.54 5.61
N PRO A 12 13.16 6.16 4.46
CA PRO A 12 12.41 7.29 3.94
C PRO A 12 11.00 6.85 3.53
N ARG A 13 10.00 7.66 3.89
CA ARG A 13 8.62 7.43 3.44
C ARG A 13 8.54 7.68 1.93
N SER A 14 7.91 6.74 1.25
CA SER A 14 7.54 6.90 -0.17
C SER A 14 6.28 7.76 -0.28
N SER A 15 6.03 8.32 -1.46
CA SER A 15 4.76 9.02 -1.72
C SER A 15 3.56 8.12 -1.39
N LYS A 16 2.42 8.72 -1.02
CA LYS A 16 1.16 8.03 -0.73
C LYS A 16 0.02 8.70 -1.48
N THR A 17 -0.49 8.01 -2.50
CA THR A 17 -1.62 8.46 -3.31
C THR A 17 -2.88 7.69 -2.90
N PRO A 18 -3.86 8.33 -2.23
CA PRO A 18 -5.15 7.72 -1.96
C PRO A 18 -6.01 7.68 -3.23
N LEU A 19 -6.66 6.56 -3.50
CA LEU A 19 -7.60 6.36 -4.61
C LEU A 19 -8.86 5.67 -4.09
N VAL A 20 -10.01 5.96 -4.69
CA VAL A 20 -11.26 5.24 -4.44
C VAL A 20 -11.62 4.47 -5.71
N ILE A 21 -11.70 3.14 -5.61
CA ILE A 21 -12.11 2.28 -6.72
C ILE A 21 -13.26 1.40 -6.25
N GLY A 22 -14.43 1.53 -6.89
CA GLY A 22 -15.63 0.75 -6.53
C GLY A 22 -16.05 0.92 -5.06
N GLY A 23 -15.89 2.12 -4.49
CA GLY A 23 -16.20 2.41 -3.08
C GLY A 23 -15.15 1.95 -2.08
N VAL A 24 -14.06 1.32 -2.52
CA VAL A 24 -12.97 0.85 -1.66
C VAL A 24 -11.84 1.89 -1.65
N GLN A 25 -11.41 2.28 -0.46
CA GLN A 25 -10.24 3.13 -0.27
C GLN A 25 -8.96 2.31 -0.48
N ILE A 26 -8.19 2.72 -1.48
CA ILE A 26 -6.90 2.15 -1.86
C ILE A 26 -5.82 3.19 -1.59
N TYR A 27 -4.66 2.73 -1.16
CA TYR A 27 -3.46 3.54 -0.99
C TYR A 27 -2.35 2.98 -1.88
N VAL A 28 -1.86 3.81 -2.78
CA VAL A 28 -0.73 3.51 -3.66
C VAL A 28 0.50 4.22 -3.12
N TYR A 29 1.61 3.51 -2.99
CA TYR A 29 2.87 4.03 -2.51
C TYR A 29 3.93 3.99 -3.61
N GLY A 30 4.73 5.05 -3.70
CA GLY A 30 5.84 5.13 -4.65
C GLY A 30 5.45 5.61 -6.05
N LEU A 31 4.22 6.10 -6.23
CA LEU A 31 3.69 6.47 -7.54
C LEU A 31 4.31 7.77 -8.08
N GLU A 32 4.43 8.79 -7.23
CA GLU A 32 5.01 10.09 -7.64
C GLU A 32 6.48 9.96 -8.04
N GLU A 33 7.23 9.06 -7.40
CA GLU A 33 8.61 8.74 -7.77
C GLU A 33 8.75 8.14 -9.18
N LEU A 34 7.63 7.72 -9.80
CA LEU A 34 7.57 7.12 -11.13
C LEU A 34 6.74 7.92 -12.13
N GLN A 35 6.33 9.15 -11.81
CA GLN A 35 5.41 9.95 -12.64
C GLN A 35 5.87 10.08 -14.11
N ASP A 36 7.19 10.14 -14.33
CA ASP A 36 7.82 10.34 -15.64
C ASP A 36 8.40 9.03 -16.22
N TYR A 37 8.14 7.87 -15.59
CA TYR A 37 8.68 6.59 -16.05
C TYR A 37 7.86 6.06 -17.25
N PRO A 38 8.47 5.91 -18.44
CA PRO A 38 7.72 5.60 -19.67
C PRO A 38 7.46 4.11 -19.90
N GLY A 39 7.81 3.23 -18.94
CA GLY A 39 7.81 1.78 -19.12
C GLY A 39 6.87 1.02 -18.20
N GLU A 40 6.94 -0.31 -18.27
CA GLU A 40 6.18 -1.20 -17.40
C GLU A 40 6.64 -1.10 -15.94
N ILE A 41 5.67 -1.01 -15.03
CA ILE A 41 5.91 -1.02 -13.58
C ILE A 41 5.48 -2.36 -12.98
N THR A 42 6.13 -2.73 -11.88
CA THR A 42 5.72 -3.86 -11.05
C THR A 42 4.80 -3.36 -9.94
N VAL A 43 3.72 -4.07 -9.67
CA VAL A 43 2.78 -3.75 -8.59
C VAL A 43 2.89 -4.82 -7.51
N LEU A 44 3.22 -4.41 -6.29
CA LEU A 44 3.14 -5.26 -5.11
C LEU A 44 1.86 -4.98 -4.34
N HIS A 45 0.93 -5.93 -4.33
CA HIS A 45 -0.28 -5.85 -3.51
C HIS A 45 0.00 -6.42 -2.10
N LEU A 46 -0.20 -5.58 -1.09
CA LEU A 46 -0.04 -5.92 0.32
C LEU A 46 -1.42 -6.07 0.97
N ALA A 47 -1.77 -7.31 1.33
CA ALA A 47 -2.95 -7.59 2.14
C ALA A 47 -2.54 -7.71 3.62
N HIS A 48 -3.24 -6.99 4.50
CA HIS A 48 -2.98 -7.09 5.93
C HIS A 48 -3.57 -8.37 6.54
N ASN A 49 -3.16 -8.74 7.74
CA ASN A 49 -3.72 -9.90 8.44
C ASN A 49 -5.10 -9.58 9.07
N ARG A 50 -5.83 -10.63 9.48
CA ARG A 50 -7.10 -10.52 10.23
C ARG A 50 -6.94 -9.63 11.46
N THR A 51 -7.97 -8.84 11.78
CA THR A 51 -8.05 -7.88 12.91
C THR A 51 -7.01 -6.75 12.88
N ARG A 52 -6.43 -6.45 11.72
CA ARG A 52 -5.51 -5.32 11.51
C ARG A 52 -6.07 -4.37 10.47
N THR A 53 -5.40 -3.25 10.27
CA THR A 53 -5.72 -2.24 9.26
C THR A 53 -4.55 -2.07 8.30
N TYR A 54 -4.78 -1.30 7.25
CA TYR A 54 -3.75 -0.92 6.28
C TYR A 54 -2.49 -0.28 6.90
N LEU A 55 -2.55 0.25 8.13
CA LEU A 55 -1.41 0.90 8.79
C LEU A 55 -0.22 -0.06 8.95
N VAL A 56 -0.48 -1.36 9.12
CA VAL A 56 0.60 -2.37 9.21
C VAL A 56 1.28 -2.55 7.85
N THR A 57 0.49 -2.61 6.77
CA THR A 57 1.00 -2.76 5.42
C THR A 57 1.62 -1.47 4.89
N GLU A 58 1.21 -0.30 5.38
CA GLU A 58 1.83 1.00 5.07
C GLU A 58 3.31 1.04 5.50
N ALA A 59 3.60 0.64 6.74
CA ALA A 59 4.97 0.57 7.22
C ALA A 59 5.80 -0.42 6.37
N ILE A 60 5.23 -1.58 6.04
CA ILE A 60 5.90 -2.58 5.19
C ILE A 60 6.13 -2.03 3.77
N ALA A 61 5.18 -1.30 3.21
CA ALA A 61 5.28 -0.70 1.88
C ALA A 61 6.48 0.24 1.78
N HIS A 62 6.63 1.15 2.74
CA HIS A 62 7.76 2.07 2.79
C HIS A 62 9.10 1.35 2.84
N GLU A 63 9.21 0.31 3.67
CA GLU A 63 10.45 -0.44 3.82
C GLU A 63 10.81 -1.25 2.57
N ILE A 64 9.83 -1.92 1.96
CA ILE A 64 10.05 -2.68 0.72
C ILE A 64 10.48 -1.74 -0.41
N LEU A 65 9.82 -0.60 -0.59
CA LEU A 65 10.16 0.36 -1.64
C LEU A 65 11.54 0.99 -1.41
N HIS A 66 11.89 1.32 -0.16
CA HIS A 66 13.23 1.81 0.18
C HIS A 66 14.31 0.78 -0.17
N ARG A 67 14.18 -0.47 0.33
CA ARG A 67 15.11 -1.56 -0.01
C ARG A 67 15.13 -1.83 -1.50
N HIS A 68 13.99 -1.69 -2.19
CA HIS A 68 13.91 -1.91 -3.62
C HIS A 68 14.78 -0.90 -4.38
N ARG A 69 14.68 0.38 -4.04
CA ARG A 69 15.50 1.44 -4.64
C ARG A 69 16.97 1.31 -4.27
N ARG A 70 17.28 1.02 -3.00
CA ARG A 70 18.66 0.92 -2.49
C ARG A 70 19.43 -0.27 -3.06
N ASN A 71 18.80 -1.44 -3.15
CA ASN A 71 19.43 -2.66 -3.65
C ASN A 71 19.38 -2.77 -5.19
N GLY A 72 18.75 -1.79 -5.86
CA GLY A 72 18.57 -1.74 -7.30
C GLY A 72 19.81 -1.25 -8.07
N GLY A 73 20.94 -1.95 -7.94
CA GLY A 73 22.17 -1.66 -8.70
C GLY A 73 22.26 -2.34 -10.08
N GLY A 74 21.24 -3.10 -10.49
CA GLY A 74 21.25 -3.88 -11.74
C GLY A 74 20.37 -3.28 -12.85
N LYS A 75 20.91 -3.22 -14.09
CA LYS A 75 20.30 -2.65 -15.31
C LYS A 75 18.92 -3.23 -15.73
N SER A 76 18.40 -4.26 -15.06
CA SER A 76 17.23 -5.04 -15.51
C SER A 76 16.03 -5.02 -14.54
N ARG A 77 16.04 -4.19 -13.49
CA ARG A 77 14.97 -4.24 -12.50
C ARG A 77 13.90 -3.19 -12.75
N ARG A 78 12.68 -3.66 -13.07
CA ARG A 78 11.51 -2.81 -13.26
C ARG A 78 11.23 -2.00 -11.98
N PRO A 79 10.72 -0.76 -12.12
CA PRO A 79 10.23 0.00 -10.98
C PRO A 79 9.12 -0.74 -10.24
N LEU A 80 8.94 -0.41 -8.97
CA LEU A 80 7.97 -1.05 -8.08
C LEU A 80 7.12 0.03 -7.42
N ILE A 81 5.80 -0.17 -7.45
CA ILE A 81 4.85 0.48 -6.55
C ILE A 81 4.28 -0.54 -5.58
N ALA A 82 3.86 -0.07 -4.41
CA ALA A 82 3.16 -0.90 -3.44
C ALA A 82 1.71 -0.41 -3.29
N VAL A 83 0.76 -1.33 -3.25
CA VAL A 83 -0.67 -1.04 -3.13
C VAL A 83 -1.21 -1.77 -1.92
N THR A 84 -1.96 -1.06 -1.08
CA THR A 84 -2.71 -1.66 0.04
C THR A 84 -4.12 -1.08 0.07
N MET A 85 -5.02 -1.83 0.65
CA MET A 85 -6.36 -1.37 0.99
C MET A 85 -6.73 -1.94 2.36
N ASN A 86 -7.75 -1.35 2.99
CA ASN A 86 -8.43 -2.02 4.08
C ASN A 86 -9.25 -3.17 3.51
N MET A 87 -9.09 -4.37 4.06
CA MET A 87 -9.94 -5.51 3.73
C MET A 87 -11.35 -5.30 4.29
N ARG A 88 -12.33 -5.94 3.64
CA ARG A 88 -13.75 -5.87 4.01
C ARG A 88 -13.96 -6.15 5.50
N ASN A 89 -14.73 -5.30 6.19
CA ASN A 89 -15.00 -5.32 7.63
C ASN A 89 -13.79 -5.00 8.54
N HIS A 90 -12.75 -4.33 8.02
CA HIS A 90 -11.61 -3.87 8.82
C HIS A 90 -11.25 -2.41 8.51
N GLY A 91 -11.18 -1.56 9.54
CA GLY A 91 -10.77 -0.15 9.43
C GLY A 91 -11.92 0.84 9.20
N ASP A 92 -11.59 2.06 8.80
CA ASP A 92 -12.55 3.15 8.59
C ASP A 92 -13.25 2.98 7.23
N HIS A 93 -14.48 2.51 7.27
CA HIS A 93 -15.35 2.53 6.09
C HIS A 93 -15.85 3.96 5.87
N LEU A 94 -15.85 4.42 4.61
CA LEU A 94 -16.48 5.69 4.21
C LEU A 94 -18.02 5.65 4.33
N CYS A 95 -18.59 4.48 4.61
CA CYS A 95 -20.01 4.32 4.88
C CYS A 95 -20.29 4.73 6.33
N ALA A 96 -20.90 5.90 6.50
CA ALA A 96 -21.50 6.31 7.77
C ALA A 96 -22.49 5.25 8.26
N GLY A 97 -22.08 4.42 9.22
CA GLY A 97 -22.99 3.68 10.10
C GLY A 97 -23.60 2.36 9.58
N GLU A 98 -23.37 1.95 8.32
CA GLU A 98 -23.89 0.66 7.82
C GLU A 98 -22.79 -0.32 7.42
N PRO A 99 -22.87 -1.60 7.83
CA PRO A 99 -21.95 -2.63 7.38
C PRO A 99 -22.17 -2.90 5.88
N ASP A 100 -21.07 -2.96 5.13
CA ASP A 100 -21.06 -3.34 3.72
C ASP A 100 -21.57 -4.79 3.57
N LEU A 101 -22.80 -4.96 3.10
CA LEU A 101 -23.48 -6.27 2.94
C LEU A 101 -23.18 -6.98 1.61
N GLY A 102 -22.58 -6.31 0.63
CA GLY A 102 -21.95 -6.94 -0.55
C GLY A 102 -22.80 -6.88 -1.79
N TRP A 103 -22.35 -7.58 -2.84
CA TRP A 103 -22.98 -7.63 -4.17
C TRP A 103 -24.32 -8.37 -4.20
N TRP A 104 -25.06 -8.39 -3.09
CA TRP A 104 -26.41 -8.92 -3.03
C TRP A 104 -27.38 -7.75 -2.88
N GLN A 105 -27.93 -7.40 -4.04
CA GLN A 105 -29.16 -6.64 -4.33
C GLN A 105 -29.04 -5.11 -4.34
#